data_AF-A0ABD3BRS7-F1
#
_entry.id   AF-A0ABD3BRS7-F1
#
_cell.length_a   1.000
_cell.length_b   1.000
_cell.length_c   1.000
_cell.angle_alpha   90.00
_cell.angle_beta   90.00
_cell.angle_gamma   90.00
#
_symmetry.space_group_name_H-M   'P 1'
#
loop_
_entity.id
_entity.type
_entity.pdbx_description
1 polymer ?
#
loop_
_entity_poly.entity_id
_entity_poly.type
_entity_poly.pdbx_seq_one_letter_code
_entity_poly.pdbx_strand_id
1 'polypeptide(L)'
;MGSTSTINVPLCERTWFMEVPELAEDLKTIPFDDEVIAELAYLKSYTTVIGMKERIWPDLLIDRIAPVFYWVPMNGLNPKRALDCIDGFIRCYRYRLATMTPEGWDSDDTRLASIVLGVSRAVMTRSYDLKIDDINAHELAAPLLSVSFPTSIRKNARFSPQYTVLIDNDSPHISMLEDSINLAQAEKELIMVIMRSAQAIIPIQGYNLINHGHHYLSEKTKLSNRAFLDMERQLWVSAVMKDMNETLLRDIIWHKAGYPVAIHIKEYAATSPAVKQHFVAAKLGSVAARLPAWETVIRTADTYVKLSEVVDSIWSTVGGSFNMEAIRSRMLAVKAMPRWKENLSSPVNMTGGVMLTSRTAAISALEDTMAKNADKMALAFGFFVAMTEDSSSDIGNSVGYSLMESRSLNRLKMDNIGSFFLGTELYKDYKAVRKRCQVELEDCHAA
;
A
#
# COMPACT_ATOMS: atom_id res chain seq x y z
N MET A 1 49.60 21.35 41.43
CA MET A 1 48.27 21.04 41.99
C MET A 1 47.39 20.65 40.83
N GLY A 2 47.19 19.35 40.64
CA GLY A 2 46.37 18.82 39.56
C GLY A 2 44.90 18.97 39.90
N SER A 3 44.10 19.37 38.92
CA SER A 3 42.64 19.27 38.99
C SER A 3 42.17 18.52 37.76
N THR A 4 41.65 17.33 38.02
CA THR A 4 41.04 16.38 37.11
C THR A 4 39.71 16.93 36.58
N SER A 5 39.56 17.00 35.26
CA SER A 5 38.30 17.25 34.58
C SER A 5 37.53 15.94 34.39
N THR A 6 36.54 15.70 35.25
CA THR A 6 35.46 14.74 34.98
C THR A 6 34.35 15.44 34.20
N ILE A 7 34.15 15.03 32.94
CA ILE A 7 33.02 15.43 32.11
C ILE A 7 31.81 14.61 32.56
N ASN A 8 30.90 15.25 33.30
CA ASN A 8 29.55 14.73 33.52
C ASN A 8 28.72 15.00 32.26
N VAL A 9 28.34 13.93 31.55
CA VAL A 9 27.30 13.99 30.52
C VAL A 9 25.94 13.87 31.22
N PRO A 10 25.04 14.85 31.12
CA PRO A 10 23.70 14.72 31.69
C PRO A 10 22.88 13.75 30.83
N LEU A 11 22.36 12.69 31.46
CA LEU A 11 21.25 11.88 30.96
C LEU A 11 20.04 12.79 30.77
N CYS A 12 19.74 13.16 29.52
CA CYS A 12 18.53 13.88 29.17
C CYS A 12 17.36 12.90 29.14
N GLU A 13 16.70 12.73 30.29
CA GLU A 13 15.33 12.21 30.37
C GLU A 13 14.40 13.18 29.62
N ARG A 14 14.08 12.87 28.36
CA ARG A 14 12.99 13.54 27.64
C ARG A 14 11.68 12.83 27.96
N THR A 15 11.04 13.27 29.03
CA THR A 15 9.60 13.11 29.24
C THR A 15 8.85 13.89 28.17
N TRP A 16 8.30 13.17 27.18
CA TRP A 16 7.39 13.76 26.20
C TRP A 16 6.01 13.91 26.84
N PHE A 17 5.80 15.03 27.54
CA PHE A 17 4.45 15.53 27.76
C PHE A 17 3.95 16.07 26.41
N MET A 18 3.15 15.28 25.70
CA MET A 18 2.28 15.81 24.67
C MET A 18 1.08 16.44 25.38
N GLU A 19 1.11 17.75 25.57
CA GLU A 19 -0.12 18.53 25.65
C GLU A 19 -0.92 18.19 24.39
N VAL A 20 -2.09 17.57 24.56
CA VAL A 20 -3.02 17.29 23.48
C VAL A 20 -3.66 18.63 23.11
N PRO A 21 -3.31 19.23 21.96
CA PRO A 21 -4.02 20.42 21.51
C PRO A 21 -5.45 19.99 21.14
N GLU A 22 -6.39 20.89 21.39
CA GLU A 22 -7.81 20.73 21.13
C GLU A 22 -8.10 20.09 19.76
N LEU A 23 -9.05 19.16 19.75
CA LEU A 23 -9.70 18.57 18.59
C LEU A 23 -10.40 19.64 17.72
N ALA A 24 -9.67 20.47 16.98
CA ALA A 24 -10.14 21.41 15.95
C ALA A 24 -8.90 22.23 15.54
N GLU A 25 -8.46 22.35 14.30
CA GLU A 25 -9.16 23.05 13.21
C GLU A 25 -8.66 22.60 11.81
N ASP A 26 -7.71 21.67 11.71
CA ASP A 26 -7.00 21.38 10.44
C ASP A 26 -6.93 19.88 10.06
N LEU A 27 -7.97 19.10 10.38
CA LEU A 27 -8.28 17.89 9.61
C LEU A 27 -8.78 18.32 8.22
N LYS A 28 -7.86 18.82 7.38
CA LYS A 28 -8.11 19.10 5.96
C LYS A 28 -8.38 17.78 5.25
N THR A 29 -9.62 17.30 5.35
CA THR A 29 -10.19 16.42 4.35
C THR A 29 -10.28 17.22 3.05
N ILE A 30 -9.31 17.01 2.16
CA ILE A 30 -9.36 17.56 0.81
C ILE A 30 -10.17 16.56 -0.03
N PRO A 31 -11.23 16.98 -0.73
CA PRO A 31 -12.08 16.09 -1.50
C PRO A 31 -11.29 15.41 -2.62
N PHE A 32 -11.62 14.15 -2.92
CA PHE A 32 -11.31 13.57 -4.22
C PHE A 32 -12.13 14.28 -5.29
N ASP A 33 -11.52 14.52 -6.45
CA ASP A 33 -12.16 15.17 -7.60
C ASP A 33 -13.40 14.37 -8.04
N ASP A 34 -14.52 15.06 -8.30
CA ASP A 34 -15.80 14.41 -8.62
C ASP A 34 -15.74 13.65 -9.96
N GLU A 35 -14.78 13.96 -10.85
CA GLU A 35 -14.48 13.18 -12.06
C GLU A 35 -13.97 11.76 -11.77
N VAL A 36 -13.17 11.58 -10.71
CA VAL A 36 -12.64 10.28 -10.29
C VAL A 36 -13.77 9.40 -9.73
N ILE A 37 -14.80 10.02 -9.14
CA ILE A 37 -15.96 9.36 -8.54
C ILE A 37 -16.95 8.87 -9.62
N ALA A 38 -17.03 9.58 -10.75
CA ALA A 38 -17.88 9.19 -11.88
C ALA A 38 -17.38 7.94 -12.63
N GLU A 39 -16.06 7.74 -12.73
CA GLU A 39 -15.48 6.55 -13.36
C GLU A 39 -15.65 5.27 -12.51
N LEU A 40 -15.71 5.40 -11.18
CA LEU A 40 -15.87 4.26 -10.26
C LEU A 40 -17.31 3.68 -10.25
N ALA A 41 -18.32 4.50 -10.53
CA ALA A 41 -19.73 4.09 -10.51
C ALA A 41 -20.15 3.10 -11.62
N TYR A 42 -19.29 2.87 -12.62
CA TYR A 42 -19.58 2.02 -13.78
C TYR A 42 -18.96 0.62 -13.73
N LEU A 43 -18.25 0.26 -12.66
CA LEU A 43 -17.47 -0.98 -12.59
C LEU A 43 -18.27 -2.11 -11.93
N LYS A 44 -18.80 -3.02 -12.76
CA LYS A 44 -19.38 -4.30 -12.30
C LYS A 44 -18.29 -5.20 -11.68
N SER A 45 -18.67 -5.91 -10.64
CA SER A 45 -17.89 -6.96 -9.97
C SER A 45 -17.37 -8.00 -10.97
N TYR A 46 -16.06 -8.19 -11.04
CA TYR A 46 -15.44 -9.26 -11.83
C TYR A 46 -14.55 -10.18 -10.99
N THR A 47 -14.56 -11.43 -11.45
CA THR A 47 -13.87 -12.63 -11.00
C THR A 47 -12.39 -12.63 -11.41
N THR A 48 -11.56 -13.13 -10.52
CA THR A 48 -10.10 -13.16 -10.61
C THR A 48 -9.57 -14.04 -11.74
N VAL A 49 -8.89 -13.44 -12.72
CA VAL A 49 -7.91 -14.14 -13.58
C VAL A 49 -6.76 -13.19 -13.89
N ILE A 50 -5.61 -13.32 -13.20
CA ILE A 50 -4.36 -12.66 -13.63
C ILE A 50 -3.16 -13.62 -13.45
N GLY A 51 -2.61 -14.06 -14.58
CA GLY A 51 -1.23 -13.75 -15.01
C GLY A 51 -0.02 -14.23 -14.20
N MET A 52 -0.15 -15.07 -13.17
CA MET A 52 0.99 -15.83 -12.62
C MET A 52 1.05 -17.22 -13.24
N LYS A 53 2.26 -17.73 -13.57
CA LYS A 53 2.46 -19.13 -13.98
C LYS A 53 2.00 -20.12 -12.90
N GLU A 54 1.90 -19.67 -11.66
CA GLU A 54 1.13 -20.33 -10.62
C GLU A 54 -0.34 -19.94 -10.83
N ARG A 55 -1.15 -20.89 -11.31
CA ARG A 55 -2.61 -20.81 -11.23
C ARG A 55 -2.96 -20.47 -9.78
N ILE A 56 -3.27 -19.21 -9.49
CA ILE A 56 -4.07 -18.87 -8.32
C ILE A 56 -5.45 -19.41 -8.67
N TRP A 57 -5.75 -20.60 -8.17
CA TRP A 57 -7.07 -21.19 -8.33
C TRP A 57 -8.08 -20.19 -7.76
N PRO A 58 -9.16 -19.84 -8.48
CA PRO A 58 -10.22 -18.98 -7.96
C PRO A 58 -10.70 -19.41 -6.58
N ASP A 59 -10.61 -20.72 -6.30
CA ASP A 59 -10.98 -21.38 -5.06
C ASP A 59 -10.14 -20.97 -3.83
N LEU A 60 -8.94 -20.44 -4.02
CA LEU A 60 -8.06 -19.93 -2.93
C LEU A 60 -8.37 -18.48 -2.50
N LEU A 61 -9.33 -17.83 -3.17
CA LEU A 61 -9.92 -16.54 -2.77
C LEU A 61 -11.34 -16.72 -2.19
N ILE A 62 -11.79 -17.96 -1.97
CA ILE A 62 -13.14 -18.33 -1.46
C ILE A 62 -13.10 -18.67 0.04
N ASP A 63 -12.13 -18.21 0.81
CA ASP A 63 -12.32 -18.17 2.27
C ASP A 63 -13.22 -16.98 2.58
N ARG A 64 -14.53 -17.13 2.29
CA ARG A 64 -15.56 -16.15 2.63
C ARG A 64 -15.36 -15.77 4.09
N ILE A 65 -15.38 -14.48 4.36
CA ILE A 65 -15.29 -14.05 5.75
C ILE A 65 -16.51 -14.57 6.52
N ALA A 66 -16.35 -14.94 7.79
CA ALA A 66 -17.47 -15.42 8.59
C ALA A 66 -18.60 -14.35 8.63
N PRO A 67 -19.89 -14.75 8.57
CA PRO A 67 -21.01 -13.80 8.46
C PRO A 67 -21.02 -12.71 9.53
N VAL A 68 -20.54 -13.01 10.75
CA VAL A 68 -20.39 -12.05 11.84
C VAL A 68 -19.56 -10.81 11.45
N PHE A 69 -18.63 -10.96 10.52
CA PHE A 69 -17.74 -9.91 10.03
C PHE A 69 -18.16 -9.30 8.68
N TYR A 70 -19.32 -9.65 8.11
CA TYR A 70 -19.81 -8.94 6.92
C TYR A 70 -19.84 -7.43 7.14
N TRP A 71 -19.88 -6.63 6.08
CA TRP A 71 -20.06 -5.19 6.18
C TRP A 71 -21.49 -4.86 6.63
N VAL A 72 -21.68 -4.03 7.66
CA VAL A 72 -22.99 -3.44 8.00
C VAL A 72 -23.05 -2.04 7.40
N PRO A 73 -23.87 -1.80 6.36
CA PRO A 73 -24.14 -0.44 5.92
C PRO A 73 -25.07 0.27 6.93
N MET A 74 -24.98 1.59 7.02
CA MET A 74 -26.01 2.40 7.67
C MET A 74 -26.88 3.04 6.60
N ASN A 75 -28.19 2.85 6.70
CA ASN A 75 -29.13 3.43 5.75
C ASN A 75 -29.13 4.96 5.85
N GLY A 76 -29.18 5.67 4.72
CA GLY A 76 -29.15 7.13 4.68
C GLY A 76 -27.78 7.78 4.97
N LEU A 77 -26.72 7.00 5.20
CA LEU A 77 -25.38 7.56 5.44
C LEU A 77 -24.77 8.12 4.16
N ASN A 78 -24.39 9.40 4.19
CA ASN A 78 -23.46 9.96 3.21
C ASN A 78 -22.02 9.56 3.61
N PRO A 79 -21.22 8.92 2.72
CA PRO A 79 -19.87 8.48 3.08
C PRO A 79 -18.95 9.62 3.55
N LYS A 80 -19.15 10.86 3.05
CA LYS A 80 -18.43 12.06 3.50
C LYS A 80 -18.66 12.39 4.98
N ARG A 81 -19.69 11.81 5.60
CA ARG A 81 -20.06 11.99 7.01
C ARG A 81 -19.85 10.74 7.87
N ALA A 82 -19.22 9.70 7.34
CA ALA A 82 -19.04 8.44 8.06
C ALA A 82 -18.27 8.60 9.39
N LEU A 83 -17.34 9.56 9.48
CA LEU A 83 -16.62 9.87 10.73
C LEU A 83 -17.52 10.47 11.82
N ASP A 84 -18.57 11.21 11.45
CA ASP A 84 -19.56 11.72 12.40
C ASP A 84 -20.35 10.56 13.06
N CYS A 85 -20.34 9.38 12.42
CA CYS A 85 -21.16 8.23 12.78
C CYS A 85 -20.35 7.04 13.30
N ILE A 86 -19.12 7.26 13.80
CA ILE A 86 -18.28 6.18 14.35
C ILE A 86 -19.04 5.39 15.42
N ASP A 87 -19.78 6.08 16.31
CA ASP A 87 -20.54 5.41 17.36
C ASP A 87 -21.63 4.50 16.77
N GLY A 88 -22.35 4.94 15.74
CA GLY A 88 -23.34 4.11 15.03
C GLY A 88 -22.72 2.86 14.41
N PHE A 89 -21.54 2.97 13.79
CA PHE A 89 -20.80 1.81 13.28
C PHE A 89 -20.40 0.85 14.41
N ILE A 90 -19.87 1.35 15.54
CA ILE A 90 -19.51 0.50 16.68
C ILE A 90 -20.74 -0.23 17.23
N ARG A 91 -21.88 0.46 17.39
CA ARG A 91 -23.15 -0.15 17.83
C ARG A 91 -23.58 -1.29 16.92
N CYS A 92 -23.50 -1.10 15.60
CA CYS A 92 -23.82 -2.15 14.63
C CYS A 92 -22.96 -3.41 14.84
N TYR A 93 -21.64 -3.25 15.06
CA TYR A 93 -20.77 -4.41 15.30
C TYR A 93 -20.90 -4.99 16.70
N ARG A 94 -21.24 -4.20 17.72
CA ARG A 94 -21.57 -4.70 19.06
C ARG A 94 -22.77 -5.64 18.99
N TYR A 95 -23.84 -5.20 18.34
CA TYR A 95 -25.03 -6.02 18.11
C TYR A 95 -24.67 -7.32 17.36
N ARG A 96 -23.97 -7.21 16.23
CA ARG A 96 -23.63 -8.38 15.40
C ARG A 96 -22.74 -9.38 16.11
N LEU A 97 -21.68 -8.92 16.76
CA LEU A 97 -20.79 -9.81 17.49
C LEU A 97 -21.47 -10.45 18.69
N ALA A 98 -22.40 -9.77 19.36
CA ALA A 98 -23.20 -10.38 20.42
C ALA A 98 -24.18 -11.45 19.91
N THR A 99 -24.76 -11.26 18.73
CA THR A 99 -25.68 -12.24 18.13
C THR A 99 -24.98 -13.47 17.53
N MET A 100 -23.69 -13.34 17.21
CA MET A 100 -22.91 -14.37 16.50
C MET A 100 -21.48 -14.45 17.05
N THR A 101 -21.35 -14.52 18.38
CA THR A 101 -20.04 -14.49 19.05
C THR A 101 -19.14 -15.59 18.51
N PRO A 102 -17.94 -15.25 17.98
CA PRO A 102 -16.98 -16.27 17.57
C PRO A 102 -16.60 -17.19 18.73
N GLU A 103 -16.35 -18.46 18.43
CA GLU A 103 -15.97 -19.44 19.44
C GLU A 103 -14.67 -19.01 20.17
N GLY A 104 -14.69 -19.10 21.50
CA GLY A 104 -13.55 -18.75 22.36
C GLY A 104 -13.38 -17.26 22.64
N TRP A 105 -14.23 -16.38 22.12
CA TRP A 105 -14.21 -14.96 22.46
C TRP A 105 -14.99 -14.69 23.74
N ASP A 106 -14.38 -13.89 24.63
CA ASP A 106 -15.07 -13.37 25.80
C ASP A 106 -15.74 -12.00 25.51
N SER A 107 -16.28 -11.37 26.56
CA SER A 107 -16.93 -10.06 26.44
C SER A 107 -15.97 -8.96 26.05
N ASP A 108 -14.71 -9.04 26.47
CA ASP A 108 -13.70 -8.01 26.26
C ASP A 108 -13.16 -8.10 24.82
N ASP A 109 -12.91 -9.30 24.32
CA ASP A 109 -12.58 -9.56 22.91
C ASP A 109 -13.71 -9.07 21.99
N THR A 110 -14.96 -9.39 22.33
CA THR A 110 -16.15 -8.95 21.59
C THR A 110 -16.26 -7.43 21.55
N ARG A 111 -16.06 -6.78 22.70
CA ARG A 111 -16.09 -5.32 22.82
C ARG A 111 -14.97 -4.69 22.01
N LEU A 112 -13.75 -5.19 22.13
CA LEU A 112 -12.58 -4.70 21.40
C LEU A 112 -12.79 -4.80 19.89
N ALA A 113 -13.20 -5.97 19.40
CA ALA A 113 -13.46 -6.20 17.98
C ALA A 113 -14.57 -5.29 17.42
N SER A 114 -15.62 -5.03 18.21
CA SER A 114 -16.70 -4.13 17.79
C SER A 114 -16.24 -2.69 17.58
N ILE A 115 -15.38 -2.19 18.48
CA ILE A 115 -14.77 -0.86 18.39
C ILE A 115 -13.89 -0.80 17.15
N VAL A 116 -13.04 -1.81 16.97
CA VAL A 116 -12.08 -1.85 15.88
C VAL A 116 -12.77 -1.91 14.52
N LEU A 117 -13.71 -2.83 14.33
CA LEU A 117 -14.48 -2.94 13.09
C LEU A 117 -15.27 -1.66 12.82
N GLY A 118 -15.93 -1.11 13.84
CA GLY A 118 -16.75 0.09 13.68
C GLY A 118 -15.92 1.30 13.24
N VAL A 119 -14.82 1.58 13.95
CA VAL A 119 -13.92 2.70 13.64
C VAL A 119 -13.25 2.50 12.29
N SER A 120 -12.70 1.31 12.02
CA SER A 120 -12.02 1.06 10.75
C SER A 120 -12.96 1.25 9.57
N ARG A 121 -14.20 0.78 9.66
CA ARG A 121 -15.16 0.86 8.57
C ARG A 121 -15.73 2.27 8.39
N ALA A 122 -15.93 3.02 9.48
CA ALA A 122 -16.26 4.44 9.39
C ALA A 122 -15.16 5.23 8.65
N VAL A 123 -13.90 4.99 9.02
CA VAL A 123 -12.75 5.67 8.42
C VAL A 123 -12.58 5.28 6.96
N MET A 124 -12.60 3.98 6.64
CA MET A 124 -12.50 3.53 5.25
C MET A 124 -13.66 4.07 4.39
N THR A 125 -14.89 4.09 4.91
CA THR A 125 -16.05 4.68 4.23
C THR A 125 -15.78 6.14 3.89
N ARG A 126 -15.26 6.93 4.84
CA ARG A 126 -14.94 8.34 4.62
C ARG A 126 -13.78 8.55 3.66
N SER A 127 -12.70 7.80 3.85
CA SER A 127 -11.42 7.97 3.15
C SER A 127 -11.50 7.57 1.69
N TYR A 128 -12.35 6.59 1.36
CA TYR A 128 -12.48 6.04 0.02
C TYR A 128 -13.88 6.25 -0.59
N ASP A 129 -14.72 7.07 0.05
CA ASP A 129 -16.10 7.35 -0.37
C ASP A 129 -16.93 6.07 -0.62
N LEU A 130 -16.71 5.03 0.20
CA LEU A 130 -17.27 3.70 -0.06
C LEU A 130 -18.81 3.74 -0.03
N LYS A 131 -19.39 3.22 -1.10
CA LYS A 131 -20.81 2.97 -1.29
C LYS A 131 -21.12 1.49 -1.05
N ILE A 132 -22.40 1.17 -0.99
CA ILE A 132 -22.85 -0.22 -0.83
C ILE A 132 -22.35 -1.09 -1.99
N ASP A 133 -22.32 -0.57 -3.21
CA ASP A 133 -21.87 -1.28 -4.41
C ASP A 133 -20.36 -1.56 -4.42
N ASP A 134 -19.58 -0.87 -3.57
CA ASP A 134 -18.14 -1.10 -3.40
C ASP A 134 -17.84 -2.28 -2.46
N ILE A 135 -18.88 -2.87 -1.86
CA ILE A 135 -18.80 -4.03 -0.98
C ILE A 135 -19.23 -5.28 -1.74
N ASN A 136 -18.54 -6.39 -1.53
CA ASN A 136 -18.95 -7.68 -2.06
C ASN A 136 -20.35 -8.04 -1.56
N ALA A 137 -21.31 -8.22 -2.47
CA ALA A 137 -22.70 -8.49 -2.14
C ALA A 137 -22.90 -9.74 -1.25
N HIS A 138 -22.01 -10.73 -1.35
CA HIS A 138 -22.04 -11.92 -0.49
C HIS A 138 -21.48 -11.70 0.91
N GLU A 139 -20.88 -10.53 1.16
CA GLU A 139 -20.25 -10.14 2.41
C GLU A 139 -20.83 -8.83 2.94
N LEU A 140 -22.04 -8.50 2.48
CA LEU A 140 -22.85 -7.38 2.90
C LEU A 140 -24.01 -7.91 3.76
N ALA A 141 -24.19 -7.36 4.96
CA ALA A 141 -25.35 -7.64 5.78
C ALA A 141 -26.44 -6.58 5.58
N ALA A 142 -27.64 -6.90 6.05
CA ALA A 142 -28.72 -5.92 6.15
C ALA A 142 -28.32 -4.76 7.08
N PRO A 143 -28.75 -3.52 6.78
CA PRO A 143 -28.52 -2.38 7.64
C PRO A 143 -29.27 -2.56 8.97
N LEU A 144 -28.61 -2.25 10.09
CA LEU A 144 -29.20 -2.29 11.43
C LEU A 144 -29.72 -0.92 11.89
N LEU A 145 -29.11 0.14 11.38
CA LEU A 145 -29.41 1.53 11.70
C LEU A 145 -29.68 2.32 10.42
N SER A 146 -30.62 3.24 10.51
CA SER A 146 -30.73 4.38 9.61
C SER A 146 -30.18 5.62 10.31
N VAL A 147 -29.46 6.46 9.57
CA VAL A 147 -28.96 7.73 10.08
C VAL A 147 -29.67 8.88 9.39
N SER A 148 -30.05 9.89 10.18
CA SER A 148 -30.49 11.19 9.70
C SER A 148 -29.68 12.28 10.37
N PHE A 149 -29.58 13.42 9.69
CA PHE A 149 -28.87 14.58 10.22
C PHE A 149 -29.85 15.75 10.34
N PRO A 150 -29.93 16.41 11.52
CA PRO A 150 -30.85 17.51 11.72
C PRO A 150 -30.61 18.64 10.70
N THR A 151 -31.68 19.09 10.05
CA THR A 151 -31.65 20.17 9.04
C THR A 151 -31.74 21.57 9.66
N SER A 152 -32.23 21.71 10.89
CA SER A 152 -32.40 23.00 11.57
C SER A 152 -31.33 23.23 12.65
N ILE A 153 -30.52 24.27 12.44
CA ILE A 153 -29.48 24.71 13.37
C ILE A 153 -30.14 25.52 14.50
N ARG A 154 -30.07 25.06 15.75
CA ARG A 154 -29.96 26.01 16.88
C ARG A 154 -28.50 26.43 16.93
N LYS A 155 -28.22 27.74 16.96
CA LYS A 155 -26.90 28.37 16.73
C LYS A 155 -25.69 27.81 17.53
N ASN A 156 -25.87 26.89 18.48
CA ASN A 156 -24.81 26.27 19.28
C ASN A 156 -24.95 24.74 19.46
N ALA A 157 -25.81 24.06 18.69
CA ALA A 157 -25.98 22.61 18.81
C ALA A 157 -24.96 21.88 17.92
N ARG A 158 -24.13 21.01 18.51
CA ARG A 158 -23.25 20.10 17.75
C ARG A 158 -24.12 19.24 16.82
N PHE A 159 -23.69 19.07 15.58
CA PHE A 159 -24.31 18.21 14.57
C PHE A 159 -24.17 16.73 14.96
N SER A 160 -24.95 16.26 15.93
CA SER A 160 -24.97 14.84 16.28
C SER A 160 -25.86 14.06 15.31
N PRO A 161 -25.41 12.92 14.77
CA PRO A 161 -26.27 12.03 14.00
C PRO A 161 -27.43 11.53 14.86
N GLN A 162 -28.59 11.34 14.24
CA GLN A 162 -29.73 10.67 14.84
C GLN A 162 -29.89 9.29 14.23
N TYR A 163 -30.03 8.26 15.07
CA TYR A 163 -30.16 6.89 14.62
C TYR A 163 -31.58 6.37 14.81
N THR A 164 -32.06 5.62 13.83
CA THR A 164 -33.30 4.85 13.90
C THR A 164 -32.96 3.38 13.75
N VAL A 165 -33.39 2.55 14.69
CA VAL A 165 -33.18 1.10 14.66
C VAL A 165 -34.07 0.48 13.58
N LEU A 166 -33.50 -0.42 12.76
CA LEU A 166 -34.18 -1.04 11.61
C LEU A 166 -34.48 -2.53 11.81
N ILE A 167 -34.31 -3.04 13.04
CA ILE A 167 -34.60 -4.43 13.40
C ILE A 167 -35.84 -4.49 14.30
N ASP A 168 -36.41 -5.68 14.43
CA ASP A 168 -37.59 -5.91 15.28
C ASP A 168 -37.29 -5.62 16.76
N ASN A 169 -38.26 -5.00 17.43
CA ASN A 169 -38.15 -4.58 18.83
C ASN A 169 -37.99 -5.76 19.82
N ASP A 170 -38.29 -6.98 19.39
CA ASP A 170 -38.21 -8.18 20.23
C ASP A 170 -36.79 -8.78 20.29
N SER A 171 -35.81 -8.16 19.62
CA SER A 171 -34.42 -8.65 19.68
C SER A 171 -33.81 -8.49 21.08
N PRO A 172 -33.26 -9.56 21.69
CA PRO A 172 -32.71 -9.51 23.05
C PRO A 172 -31.47 -8.61 23.18
N HIS A 173 -30.90 -8.16 22.06
CA HIS A 173 -29.71 -7.30 22.02
C HIS A 173 -30.00 -5.88 21.50
N ILE A 174 -31.28 -5.49 21.35
CA ILE A 174 -31.65 -4.20 20.77
C ILE A 174 -31.05 -3.00 21.52
N SER A 175 -30.90 -3.10 22.84
CA SER A 175 -30.25 -2.07 23.67
C SER A 175 -28.83 -1.74 23.20
N MET A 176 -28.10 -2.67 22.57
CA MET A 176 -26.77 -2.40 22.01
C MET A 176 -26.77 -1.40 20.84
N LEU A 177 -27.92 -1.22 20.18
CA LEU A 177 -28.13 -0.24 19.12
C LEU A 177 -28.65 1.10 19.65
N GLU A 178 -29.36 1.09 20.78
CA GLU A 178 -29.97 2.28 21.37
C GLU A 178 -29.04 3.00 22.34
N ASP A 179 -28.29 2.23 23.14
CA ASP A 179 -27.46 2.76 24.21
C ASP A 179 -26.27 3.58 23.70
N SER A 180 -25.98 4.68 24.40
CA SER A 180 -24.76 5.44 24.18
C SER A 180 -23.53 4.59 24.49
N ILE A 181 -22.51 4.67 23.64
CA ILE A 181 -21.25 3.96 23.87
C ILE A 181 -20.42 4.72 24.91
N ASN A 182 -20.34 4.17 26.12
CA ASN A 182 -19.42 4.64 27.14
C ASN A 182 -18.03 4.07 26.85
N LEU A 183 -17.13 4.90 26.31
CA LEU A 183 -15.74 4.53 26.00
C LEU A 183 -14.82 4.81 27.20
N ALA A 184 -14.08 3.79 27.63
CA ALA A 184 -13.00 3.92 28.58
C ALA A 184 -11.84 4.74 27.99
N GLN A 185 -10.96 5.27 28.86
CA GLN A 185 -9.83 6.11 28.41
C GLN A 185 -8.90 5.35 27.45
N ALA A 186 -8.55 4.10 27.77
CA ALA A 186 -7.75 3.24 26.90
C ALA A 186 -8.42 3.01 25.52
N GLU A 187 -9.74 2.90 25.47
CA GLU A 187 -10.48 2.72 24.21
C GLU A 187 -10.46 3.98 23.35
N LYS A 188 -10.50 5.17 23.96
CA LYS A 188 -10.35 6.44 23.24
C LYS A 188 -8.96 6.55 22.61
N GLU A 189 -7.92 6.15 23.34
CA GLU A 189 -6.55 6.12 22.81
C GLU A 189 -6.39 5.09 21.68
N LEU A 190 -7.00 3.91 21.85
CA LEU A 190 -7.07 2.89 20.81
C LEU A 190 -7.73 3.41 19.53
N ILE A 191 -8.87 4.11 19.64
CA ILE A 191 -9.59 4.68 18.49
C ILE A 191 -8.66 5.55 17.65
N MET A 192 -7.81 6.37 18.27
CA MET A 192 -6.86 7.23 17.54
C MET A 192 -5.84 6.41 16.72
N VAL A 193 -5.35 5.30 17.27
CA VAL A 193 -4.44 4.39 16.56
C VAL A 193 -5.15 3.69 15.41
N ILE A 194 -6.40 3.25 15.64
CA ILE A 194 -7.20 2.55 14.62
C ILE A 194 -7.57 3.51 13.49
N MET A 195 -7.92 4.76 13.78
CA MET A 195 -8.23 5.74 12.74
C MET A 195 -7.05 5.95 11.79
N ARG A 196 -5.82 6.01 12.31
CA ARG A 196 -4.62 6.11 11.46
C ARG A 196 -4.35 4.81 10.70
N SER A 197 -4.50 3.67 11.36
CA SER A 197 -4.29 2.35 10.74
C SER A 197 -5.29 2.08 9.61
N ALA A 198 -6.55 2.47 9.81
CA ALA A 198 -7.66 2.22 8.90
C ALA A 198 -7.51 2.93 7.56
N GLN A 199 -6.84 4.08 7.53
CA GLN A 199 -6.54 4.76 6.27
C GLN A 199 -5.70 3.89 5.34
N ALA A 200 -4.86 2.99 5.86
CA ALA A 200 -3.94 2.19 5.05
C ALA A 200 -4.39 0.75 4.78
N ILE A 201 -5.50 0.29 5.39
CA ILE A 201 -6.00 -1.08 5.21
C ILE A 201 -6.21 -1.38 3.72
N ILE A 202 -7.04 -0.60 3.03
CA ILE A 202 -7.42 -0.85 1.63
C ILE A 202 -6.19 -0.84 0.70
N PRO A 203 -5.30 0.17 0.72
CA PRO A 203 -4.16 0.21 -0.19
C PRO A 203 -3.10 -0.85 0.10
N ILE A 204 -2.86 -1.22 1.36
CA ILE A 204 -1.90 -2.30 1.67
C ILE A 204 -2.48 -3.66 1.32
N GLN A 205 -3.77 -3.88 1.56
CA GLN A 205 -4.45 -5.06 1.06
C GLN A 205 -4.35 -5.16 -0.48
N GLY A 206 -4.56 -4.06 -1.20
CA GLY A 206 -4.38 -3.99 -2.65
C GLY A 206 -2.93 -4.22 -3.09
N TYR A 207 -1.96 -3.63 -2.39
CA TYR A 207 -0.53 -3.87 -2.64
C TYR A 207 -0.18 -5.36 -2.51
N ASN A 208 -0.71 -6.04 -1.49
CA ASN A 208 -0.47 -7.46 -1.30
C ASN A 208 -1.21 -8.32 -2.33
N LEU A 209 -2.42 -7.95 -2.76
CA LEU A 209 -3.11 -8.61 -3.86
C LEU A 209 -2.28 -8.55 -5.15
N ILE A 210 -1.72 -7.38 -5.47
CA ILE A 210 -0.91 -7.16 -6.67
C ILE A 210 0.42 -7.94 -6.61
N ASN A 211 1.09 -7.97 -5.46
CA ASN A 211 2.43 -8.55 -5.35
C ASN A 211 2.44 -10.04 -4.93
N HIS A 212 1.41 -10.50 -4.23
CA HIS A 212 1.38 -11.78 -3.53
C HIS A 212 0.11 -12.59 -3.73
N GLY A 213 -0.90 -12.07 -4.43
CA GLY A 213 -2.15 -12.79 -4.71
C GLY A 213 -3.12 -12.91 -3.52
N HIS A 214 -2.77 -12.35 -2.36
CA HIS A 214 -3.58 -12.40 -1.13
C HIS A 214 -3.60 -11.02 -0.48
N HIS A 215 -4.74 -10.55 0.03
CA HIS A 215 -4.80 -9.24 0.73
C HIS A 215 -4.12 -9.27 2.11
N TYR A 216 -4.17 -10.39 2.82
CA TYR A 216 -3.57 -10.58 4.14
C TYR A 216 -3.35 -12.07 4.43
N LEU A 217 -2.21 -12.42 5.05
CA LEU A 217 -1.96 -13.72 5.67
C LEU A 217 -1.34 -13.49 7.04
N SER A 218 -1.90 -14.12 8.08
CA SER A 218 -1.47 -13.93 9.48
C SER A 218 -0.11 -14.56 9.81
N GLU A 219 0.36 -15.49 8.98
CA GLU A 219 1.66 -16.14 9.15
C GLU A 219 2.82 -15.15 9.00
N LYS A 220 3.70 -15.07 10.02
CA LYS A 220 4.85 -14.14 10.06
C LYS A 220 5.87 -14.38 8.93
N THR A 221 5.90 -15.58 8.37
CA THR A 221 6.82 -15.97 7.30
C THR A 221 6.36 -15.47 5.92
N LYS A 222 5.08 -15.13 5.76
CA LYS A 222 4.50 -14.70 4.47
C LYS A 222 4.86 -13.26 4.15
N LEU A 223 5.09 -12.98 2.87
CA LEU A 223 5.50 -11.65 2.41
C LEU A 223 4.40 -10.60 2.63
N SER A 224 3.13 -10.97 2.52
CA SER A 224 1.99 -10.08 2.77
C SER A 224 1.96 -9.56 4.22
N ASN A 225 2.38 -10.37 5.19
CA ASN A 225 2.45 -9.98 6.60
C ASN A 225 3.48 -8.85 6.83
N ARG A 226 4.63 -8.91 6.16
CA ARG A 226 5.71 -7.91 6.33
C ARG A 226 5.26 -6.48 6.04
N ALA A 227 4.38 -6.29 5.06
CA ALA A 227 3.85 -4.96 4.74
C ALA A 227 3.04 -4.36 5.91
N PHE A 228 2.30 -5.20 6.64
CA PHE A 228 1.55 -4.79 7.83
C PHE A 228 2.46 -4.62 9.05
N LEU A 229 3.47 -5.46 9.25
CA LEU A 229 4.41 -5.27 10.36
C LEU A 229 5.18 -3.95 10.28
N ASP A 230 5.60 -3.54 9.08
CA ASP A 230 6.28 -2.24 8.89
C ASP A 230 5.36 -1.04 9.16
N MET A 231 4.06 -1.23 8.95
CA MET A 231 3.04 -0.27 9.33
C MET A 231 2.81 -0.21 10.84
N GLU A 232 2.65 -1.37 11.48
CA GLU A 232 2.45 -1.49 12.92
C GLU A 232 3.60 -0.83 13.68
N ARG A 233 4.86 -1.05 13.26
CA ARG A 233 6.03 -0.37 13.85
C ARG A 233 5.93 1.15 13.84
N GLN A 234 5.23 1.73 12.87
CA GLN A 234 5.06 3.17 12.75
C GLN A 234 3.83 3.68 13.53
N LEU A 235 2.77 2.87 13.64
CA LEU A 235 1.47 3.32 14.13
C LEU A 235 1.12 2.81 15.54
N TRP A 236 1.56 1.60 15.90
CA TRP A 236 1.22 0.92 17.14
C TRP A 236 2.30 1.15 18.21
N VAL A 237 2.64 2.42 18.41
CA VAL A 237 3.70 2.84 19.32
C VAL A 237 3.16 3.06 20.75
N SER A 238 1.85 3.22 20.92
CA SER A 238 1.22 3.45 22.22
C SER A 238 1.32 2.22 23.14
N ALA A 239 1.50 2.46 24.44
CA ALA A 239 1.52 1.40 25.45
C ALA A 239 0.21 0.60 25.47
N VAL A 240 -0.93 1.29 25.27
CA VAL A 240 -2.27 0.67 25.19
C VAL A 240 -2.35 -0.48 24.19
N MET A 241 -1.68 -0.38 23.03
CA MET A 241 -1.69 -1.46 22.04
C MET A 241 -0.97 -2.72 22.50
N LYS A 242 -0.01 -2.59 23.43
CA LYS A 242 0.79 -3.71 23.95
C LYS A 242 0.05 -4.50 25.04
N ASP A 243 -0.86 -3.84 25.75
CA ASP A 243 -1.64 -4.45 26.82
C ASP A 243 -2.92 -5.14 26.30
N MET A 244 -3.22 -4.99 25.00
CA MET A 244 -4.37 -5.59 24.34
C MET A 244 -4.03 -6.91 23.65
N ASN A 245 -5.07 -7.68 23.30
CA ASN A 245 -4.95 -8.92 22.52
C ASN A 245 -4.43 -8.62 21.10
N GLU A 246 -3.10 -8.58 20.94
CA GLU A 246 -2.41 -8.22 19.70
C GLU A 246 -2.82 -9.11 18.52
N THR A 247 -2.99 -10.41 18.76
CA THR A 247 -3.39 -11.37 17.72
C THR A 247 -4.77 -11.05 17.19
N LEU A 248 -5.73 -10.81 18.09
CA LEU A 248 -7.09 -10.42 17.73
C LEU A 248 -7.10 -9.07 16.98
N LEU A 249 -6.42 -8.05 17.52
CA LEU A 249 -6.34 -6.73 16.90
C LEU A 249 -5.78 -6.80 15.48
N ARG A 250 -4.71 -7.59 15.29
CA ARG A 250 -4.06 -7.76 14.00
C ARG A 250 -4.99 -8.42 12.98
N ASP A 251 -5.66 -9.50 13.36
CA ASP A 251 -6.62 -10.16 12.47
C ASP A 251 -7.79 -9.21 12.17
N ILE A 252 -8.35 -8.51 13.15
CA ILE A 252 -9.49 -7.63 12.91
C ILE A 252 -9.13 -6.44 12.02
N ILE A 253 -8.03 -5.74 12.29
CA ILE A 253 -7.62 -4.55 11.53
C ILE A 253 -7.19 -4.93 10.11
N TRP A 254 -6.25 -5.86 9.97
CA TRP A 254 -5.63 -6.10 8.66
C TRP A 254 -6.33 -7.14 7.81
N HIS A 255 -7.15 -7.99 8.42
CA HIS A 255 -7.94 -8.99 7.71
C HIS A 255 -9.41 -8.58 7.67
N LYS A 256 -10.11 -8.65 8.81
CA LYS A 256 -11.58 -8.64 8.85
C LYS A 256 -12.20 -7.29 8.48
N ALA A 257 -11.59 -6.18 8.84
CA ALA A 257 -12.14 -4.85 8.61
C ALA A 257 -12.31 -4.54 7.11
N GLY A 258 -11.24 -4.76 6.32
CA GLY A 258 -11.20 -4.46 4.88
C GLY A 258 -11.60 -5.63 3.97
N TYR A 259 -11.73 -6.86 4.49
CA TYR A 259 -12.06 -8.04 3.66
C TYR A 259 -13.25 -7.78 2.72
N PRO A 260 -14.41 -7.29 3.19
CA PRO A 260 -15.61 -7.20 2.35
C PRO A 260 -15.52 -6.18 1.21
N VAL A 261 -14.54 -5.27 1.24
CA VAL A 261 -14.35 -4.26 0.19
C VAL A 261 -13.92 -4.95 -1.10
N ALA A 262 -14.51 -4.56 -2.21
CA ALA A 262 -14.25 -5.16 -3.51
C ALA A 262 -12.76 -5.09 -3.89
N ILE A 263 -12.26 -6.16 -4.52
CA ILE A 263 -10.85 -6.29 -4.91
C ILE A 263 -10.41 -5.13 -5.81
N HIS A 264 -11.25 -4.73 -6.77
CA HIS A 264 -10.91 -3.67 -7.71
C HIS A 264 -10.68 -2.32 -7.02
N ILE A 265 -11.41 -2.00 -5.93
CA ILE A 265 -11.20 -0.79 -5.12
C ILE A 265 -9.84 -0.86 -4.41
N LYS A 266 -9.49 -2.02 -3.86
CA LYS A 266 -8.18 -2.25 -3.21
C LYS A 266 -7.04 -2.07 -4.22
N GLU A 267 -7.12 -2.69 -5.38
CA GLU A 267 -6.12 -2.54 -6.44
C GLU A 267 -6.03 -1.11 -6.97
N TYR A 268 -7.17 -0.43 -7.16
CA TYR A 268 -7.21 0.97 -7.57
C TYR A 268 -6.50 1.87 -6.56
N ALA A 269 -6.85 1.75 -5.28
CA ALA A 269 -6.21 2.55 -4.23
C ALA A 269 -4.70 2.26 -4.11
N ALA A 270 -4.28 1.01 -4.30
CA ALA A 270 -2.88 0.62 -4.28
C ALA A 270 -2.08 1.16 -5.48
N THR A 271 -2.69 1.29 -6.66
CA THR A 271 -2.02 1.81 -7.87
C THR A 271 -2.07 3.35 -7.99
N SER A 272 -2.84 4.03 -7.13
CA SER A 272 -3.07 5.47 -7.22
C SER A 272 -1.89 6.32 -6.72
N PRO A 273 -1.32 7.21 -7.56
CA PRO A 273 -0.34 8.20 -7.13
C PRO A 273 -0.92 9.21 -6.12
N ALA A 274 -2.20 9.54 -6.21
CA ALA A 274 -2.88 10.45 -5.29
C ALA A 274 -2.94 9.84 -3.87
N VAL A 275 -3.26 8.54 -3.76
CA VAL A 275 -3.24 7.82 -2.47
C VAL A 275 -1.83 7.80 -1.88
N LYS A 276 -0.78 7.60 -2.71
CA LYS A 276 0.61 7.74 -2.27
C LYS A 276 0.88 9.13 -1.67
N GLN A 277 0.55 10.19 -2.41
CA GLN A 277 0.79 11.57 -1.97
C GLN A 277 0.02 11.88 -0.68
N HIS A 278 -1.21 11.37 -0.56
CA HIS A 278 -1.99 11.47 0.66
C HIS A 278 -1.26 10.84 1.86
N PHE A 279 -0.68 9.65 1.70
CA PHE A 279 0.10 9.02 2.77
C PHE A 279 1.41 9.72 3.09
N VAL A 280 2.06 10.33 2.10
CA VAL A 280 3.21 11.22 2.36
C VAL A 280 2.78 12.39 3.25
N ALA A 281 1.67 13.06 2.89
CA ALA A 281 1.13 14.19 3.66
C ALA A 281 0.69 13.78 5.07
N ALA A 282 0.10 12.58 5.21
CA ALA A 282 -0.31 11.99 6.49
C ALA A 282 0.87 11.46 7.33
N LYS A 283 2.12 11.63 6.87
CA LYS A 283 3.35 11.11 7.50
C LYS A 283 3.38 9.58 7.63
N LEU A 284 2.67 8.85 6.76
CA LEU A 284 2.66 7.39 6.68
C LEU A 284 3.71 6.89 5.68
N GLY A 285 4.98 7.25 5.93
CA GLY A 285 6.11 6.97 5.04
C GLY A 285 6.28 5.49 4.67
N SER A 286 6.08 4.57 5.63
CA SER A 286 6.17 3.12 5.38
C SER A 286 5.14 2.64 4.34
N VAL A 287 3.94 3.23 4.36
CA VAL A 287 2.86 2.93 3.41
C VAL A 287 3.14 3.60 2.08
N ALA A 288 3.45 4.90 2.10
CA ALA A 288 3.74 5.67 0.90
C ALA A 288 4.90 5.10 0.07
N ALA A 289 5.92 4.54 0.72
CA ALA A 289 7.05 3.90 0.04
C ALA A 289 6.65 2.67 -0.80
N ARG A 290 5.52 2.03 -0.48
CA ARG A 290 4.99 0.85 -1.19
C ARG A 290 4.10 1.20 -2.37
N LEU A 291 3.65 2.45 -2.44
CA LEU A 291 2.71 2.92 -3.45
C LEU A 291 3.43 3.83 -4.48
N PRO A 292 2.89 3.95 -5.71
CA PRO A 292 1.90 3.05 -6.30
C PRO A 292 2.45 1.62 -6.42
N ALA A 293 1.61 0.64 -6.14
CA ALA A 293 1.91 -0.77 -6.30
C ALA A 293 1.90 -1.12 -7.79
N TRP A 294 2.90 -1.89 -8.23
CA TRP A 294 2.99 -2.35 -9.61
C TRP A 294 3.38 -3.82 -9.65
N GLU A 295 2.96 -4.52 -10.69
CA GLU A 295 3.37 -5.89 -10.94
C GLU A 295 4.89 -6.04 -11.00
N THR A 296 5.37 -7.23 -10.68
CA THR A 296 6.81 -7.53 -10.63
C THR A 296 7.51 -7.26 -11.96
N VAL A 297 6.84 -7.52 -13.09
CA VAL A 297 7.36 -7.19 -14.44
C VAL A 297 7.58 -5.69 -14.62
N ILE A 298 6.62 -4.85 -14.24
CA ILE A 298 6.72 -3.38 -14.34
C ILE A 298 7.86 -2.87 -13.47
N ARG A 299 7.96 -3.38 -12.23
CA ARG A 299 9.05 -3.02 -11.31
C ARG A 299 10.41 -3.43 -11.85
N THR A 300 10.50 -4.58 -12.50
CA THR A 300 11.74 -5.05 -13.10
C THR A 300 12.11 -4.22 -14.34
N ALA A 301 11.14 -3.89 -15.19
CA ALA A 301 11.32 -2.96 -16.30
C ALA A 301 11.82 -1.58 -15.83
N ASP A 302 11.21 -1.02 -14.79
CA ASP A 302 11.62 0.24 -14.17
C ASP A 302 13.06 0.18 -13.62
N THR A 303 13.43 -0.97 -13.04
CA THR A 303 14.80 -1.22 -12.57
C THR A 303 15.79 -1.25 -13.73
N TYR A 304 15.45 -1.87 -14.86
CA TYR A 304 16.30 -1.90 -16.05
C TYR A 304 16.49 -0.50 -16.64
N VAL A 305 15.42 0.29 -16.71
CA VAL A 305 15.48 1.69 -17.18
C VAL A 305 16.40 2.51 -16.27
N LYS A 306 16.24 2.43 -14.95
CA LYS A 306 17.12 3.13 -14.00
C LYS A 306 18.58 2.70 -14.10
N LEU A 307 18.84 1.40 -14.21
CA LEU A 307 20.19 0.89 -14.40
C LEU A 307 20.80 1.50 -15.67
N SER A 308 20.08 1.48 -16.79
CA SER A 308 20.56 2.04 -18.05
C SER A 308 20.89 3.52 -17.94
N GLU A 309 20.04 4.31 -17.27
CA GLU A 309 20.25 5.75 -17.07
C GLU A 309 21.49 6.06 -16.23
N VAL A 310 21.79 5.21 -15.23
CA VAL A 310 22.96 5.36 -14.38
C VAL A 310 24.26 5.04 -15.14
N VAL A 311 24.25 4.03 -16.02
CA VAL A 311 25.46 3.64 -16.75
C VAL A 311 25.67 4.40 -18.05
N ASP A 312 24.63 4.99 -18.64
CA ASP A 312 24.65 5.51 -20.03
C ASP A 312 25.77 6.52 -20.30
N SER A 313 26.04 7.41 -19.33
CA SER A 313 27.04 8.48 -19.45
C SER A 313 28.46 7.96 -19.65
N ILE A 314 28.79 6.80 -19.06
CA ILE A 314 30.12 6.16 -19.19
C ILE A 314 30.07 5.08 -20.26
N TRP A 315 28.97 4.33 -20.33
CA TRP A 315 28.75 3.27 -21.30
C TRP A 315 28.85 3.73 -22.75
N SER A 316 28.33 4.93 -23.04
CA SER A 316 28.41 5.53 -24.37
C SER A 316 29.85 5.85 -24.81
N THR A 317 30.76 6.14 -23.87
CA THR A 317 32.16 6.45 -24.17
C THR A 317 32.95 5.24 -24.67
N VAL A 318 32.48 4.02 -24.38
CA VAL A 318 33.06 2.77 -24.89
C VAL A 318 32.30 2.22 -26.11
N GLY A 319 31.51 3.05 -26.78
CA GLY A 319 30.75 2.68 -27.99
C GLY A 319 29.48 1.88 -27.71
N GLY A 320 29.08 1.76 -26.44
CA GLY A 320 27.82 1.16 -26.05
C GLY A 320 26.63 2.12 -26.23
N SER A 321 25.41 1.59 -26.31
CA SER A 321 24.19 2.41 -26.27
C SER A 321 23.03 1.63 -25.66
N PHE A 322 22.14 2.30 -24.92
CA PHE A 322 20.89 1.71 -24.43
C PHE A 322 19.69 2.33 -25.12
N ASN A 323 19.01 1.56 -25.97
CA ASN A 323 17.68 1.95 -26.46
C ASN A 323 16.62 1.28 -25.59
N MET A 324 16.21 1.98 -24.53
CA MET A 324 15.15 1.52 -23.62
C MET A 324 13.75 1.98 -24.04
N GLU A 325 13.59 2.61 -25.20
CA GLU A 325 12.32 3.19 -25.62
C GLU A 325 11.22 2.13 -25.76
N ALA A 326 11.57 0.96 -26.29
CA ALA A 326 10.64 -0.16 -26.40
C ALA A 326 10.13 -0.65 -25.03
N ILE A 327 11.00 -0.66 -24.01
CA ILE A 327 10.66 -1.05 -22.63
C ILE A 327 9.84 0.06 -21.96
N ARG A 328 10.24 1.34 -22.09
CA ARG A 328 9.51 2.49 -21.55
C ARG A 328 8.10 2.57 -22.12
N SER A 329 7.96 2.52 -23.45
CA SER A 329 6.69 2.57 -24.14
C SER A 329 5.76 1.43 -23.70
N ARG A 330 6.25 0.18 -23.64
CA ARG A 330 5.45 -0.98 -23.19
C ARG A 330 5.10 -0.92 -21.71
N MET A 331 6.02 -0.46 -20.86
CA MET A 331 5.74 -0.22 -19.45
C MET A 331 4.65 0.84 -19.27
N LEU A 332 4.69 1.94 -20.03
CA LEU A 332 3.66 2.98 -19.99
C LEU A 332 2.30 2.45 -20.48
N ALA A 333 2.28 1.62 -21.53
CA ALA A 333 1.06 0.98 -21.99
C ALA A 333 0.42 0.10 -20.90
N VAL A 334 1.22 -0.71 -20.18
CA VAL A 334 0.70 -1.51 -19.06
C VAL A 334 0.20 -0.61 -17.91
N LYS A 335 0.94 0.46 -17.57
CA LYS A 335 0.53 1.40 -16.50
C LYS A 335 -0.75 2.18 -16.84
N ALA A 336 -0.99 2.46 -18.13
CA ALA A 336 -2.19 3.15 -18.60
C ALA A 336 -3.45 2.26 -18.59
N MET A 337 -3.27 0.93 -18.57
CA MET A 337 -4.38 0.00 -18.45
C MET A 337 -4.68 -0.24 -16.96
N PRO A 338 -5.91 -0.04 -16.48
CA PRO A 338 -6.28 -0.43 -15.13
C PRO A 338 -6.23 -1.96 -14.95
N ARG A 339 -5.79 -2.45 -13.78
CA ARG A 339 -5.76 -3.91 -13.50
C ARG A 339 -7.13 -4.58 -13.55
N TRP A 340 -8.19 -3.83 -13.21
CA TRP A 340 -9.57 -4.30 -13.27
C TRP A 340 -10.12 -4.38 -14.70
N LYS A 341 -9.41 -3.82 -15.70
CA LYS A 341 -9.84 -3.79 -17.11
C LYS A 341 -8.94 -4.68 -17.96
N GLU A 342 -9.32 -5.96 -18.08
CA GLU A 342 -8.53 -6.90 -18.88
C GLU A 342 -8.58 -6.55 -20.37
N ASN A 343 -9.78 -6.30 -20.92
CA ASN A 343 -9.96 -6.06 -22.35
C ASN A 343 -9.97 -4.58 -22.69
N LEU A 344 -9.24 -4.21 -23.75
CA LEU A 344 -9.32 -2.88 -24.33
C LEU A 344 -10.55 -2.77 -25.23
N SER A 345 -11.24 -1.64 -25.14
CA SER A 345 -12.33 -1.29 -26.05
C SER A 345 -11.85 -1.06 -27.49
N SER A 346 -10.56 -0.76 -27.68
CA SER A 346 -9.92 -0.64 -28.98
C SER A 346 -8.47 -1.10 -28.89
N PRO A 347 -7.98 -1.96 -29.80
CA PRO A 347 -6.60 -2.42 -29.79
C PRO A 347 -5.61 -1.25 -29.89
N VAL A 348 -4.52 -1.32 -29.12
CA VAL A 348 -3.44 -0.33 -29.17
C VAL A 348 -2.29 -0.89 -30.00
N ASN A 349 -1.89 -0.18 -31.06
CA ASN A 349 -0.76 -0.56 -31.89
C ASN A 349 0.53 0.07 -31.36
N MET A 350 1.51 -0.76 -31.01
CA MET A 350 2.78 -0.34 -30.45
C MET A 350 3.90 -0.35 -31.49
N THR A 351 5.02 0.30 -31.18
CA THR A 351 6.24 0.25 -31.99
C THR A 351 6.69 -1.19 -32.24
N GLY A 352 7.03 -1.50 -33.49
CA GLY A 352 7.35 -2.86 -33.95
C GLY A 352 6.14 -3.71 -34.34
N GLY A 353 4.95 -3.10 -34.54
CA GLY A 353 3.76 -3.79 -35.05
C GLY A 353 3.07 -4.70 -34.02
N VAL A 354 3.36 -4.52 -32.73
CA VAL A 354 2.73 -5.31 -31.66
C VAL A 354 1.35 -4.73 -31.37
N MET A 355 0.31 -5.51 -31.63
CA MET A 355 -1.07 -5.13 -31.32
C MET A 355 -1.43 -5.61 -29.91
N LEU A 356 -1.83 -4.69 -29.04
CA LEU A 356 -2.28 -4.98 -27.69
C LEU A 356 -3.80 -4.97 -27.66
N THR A 357 -4.39 -6.12 -27.32
CA THR A 357 -5.85 -6.29 -27.20
C THR A 357 -6.31 -6.40 -25.75
N SER A 358 -5.39 -6.74 -24.83
CA SER A 358 -5.67 -6.90 -23.40
C SER A 358 -4.48 -6.50 -22.53
N ARG A 359 -4.71 -6.37 -21.22
CA ARG A 359 -3.66 -6.16 -20.21
C ARG A 359 -2.69 -7.34 -20.19
N THR A 360 -3.18 -8.59 -20.26
CA THR A 360 -2.31 -9.77 -20.34
C THR A 360 -1.40 -9.70 -21.56
N ALA A 361 -1.92 -9.32 -22.73
CA ALA A 361 -1.11 -9.14 -23.93
C ALA A 361 -0.05 -8.03 -23.76
N ALA A 362 -0.40 -6.93 -23.08
CA ALA A 362 0.53 -5.84 -22.77
C ALA A 362 1.66 -6.29 -21.83
N ILE A 363 1.32 -7.07 -20.79
CA ILE A 363 2.29 -7.65 -19.86
C ILE A 363 3.22 -8.62 -20.60
N SER A 364 2.68 -9.57 -21.37
CA SER A 364 3.51 -10.52 -22.12
C SER A 364 4.42 -9.82 -23.12
N ALA A 365 3.93 -8.79 -23.82
CA ALA A 365 4.76 -7.99 -24.72
C ALA A 365 5.92 -7.27 -24.00
N LEU A 366 5.70 -6.80 -22.77
CA LEU A 366 6.74 -6.22 -21.93
C LEU A 366 7.76 -7.28 -21.50
N GLU A 367 7.29 -8.45 -21.02
CA GLU A 367 8.14 -9.58 -20.63
C GLU A 367 9.03 -10.04 -21.78
N ASP A 368 8.46 -10.24 -22.97
CA ASP A 368 9.19 -10.63 -24.18
C ASP A 368 10.26 -9.59 -24.56
N THR A 369 9.93 -8.31 -24.43
CA THR A 369 10.88 -7.23 -24.72
C THR A 369 12.02 -7.20 -23.71
N MET A 370 11.73 -7.44 -22.44
CA MET A 370 12.75 -7.53 -21.41
C MET A 370 13.63 -8.77 -21.59
N ALA A 371 13.04 -9.93 -21.91
CA ALA A 371 13.78 -11.16 -22.18
C ALA A 371 14.76 -10.99 -23.34
N LYS A 372 14.33 -10.34 -24.44
CA LYS A 372 15.19 -10.00 -25.58
C LYS A 372 16.36 -9.07 -25.23
N ASN A 373 16.27 -8.33 -24.12
CA ASN A 373 17.31 -7.41 -23.66
C ASN A 373 18.06 -7.93 -22.41
N ALA A 374 17.77 -9.15 -21.95
CA ALA A 374 18.27 -9.66 -20.68
C ALA A 374 19.81 -9.70 -20.63
N ASP A 375 20.46 -10.25 -21.67
CA ASP A 375 21.92 -10.30 -21.76
C ASP A 375 22.56 -8.91 -21.68
N LYS A 376 22.03 -7.97 -22.45
CA LYS A 376 22.53 -6.60 -22.49
C LYS A 376 22.35 -5.90 -21.14
N MET A 377 21.25 -6.16 -20.45
CA MET A 377 21.00 -5.63 -19.11
C MET A 377 21.88 -6.30 -18.04
N ALA A 378 22.16 -7.60 -18.16
CA ALA A 378 23.07 -8.31 -17.26
C ALA A 378 24.49 -7.76 -17.39
N LEU A 379 24.91 -7.52 -18.62
CA LEU A 379 26.19 -6.90 -18.96
C LEU A 379 26.27 -5.44 -18.46
N ALA A 380 25.21 -4.65 -18.62
CA ALA A 380 25.12 -3.32 -18.00
C ALA A 380 25.24 -3.39 -16.47
N PHE A 381 24.63 -4.40 -15.84
CA PHE A 381 24.68 -4.57 -14.39
C PHE A 381 26.08 -4.95 -13.90
N GLY A 382 26.79 -5.81 -14.62
CA GLY A 382 28.19 -6.13 -14.30
C GLY A 382 29.12 -4.93 -14.41
N PHE A 383 28.91 -4.09 -15.41
CA PHE A 383 29.63 -2.82 -15.57
C PHE A 383 29.33 -1.85 -14.42
N PHE A 384 28.04 -1.72 -14.06
CA PHE A 384 27.60 -0.89 -12.94
C PHE A 384 28.20 -1.33 -11.59
N VAL A 385 28.24 -2.64 -11.32
CA VAL A 385 28.83 -3.17 -10.09
C VAL A 385 30.33 -2.85 -10.03
N ALA A 386 31.07 -3.12 -11.10
CA ALA A 386 32.50 -2.81 -11.18
C ALA A 386 32.77 -1.31 -11.00
N MET A 387 31.94 -0.47 -11.63
CA MET A 387 31.98 0.98 -11.49
C MET A 387 31.80 1.43 -10.04
N THR A 388 30.83 0.84 -9.34
CA THR A 388 30.50 1.19 -7.95
C THR A 388 31.58 0.71 -6.97
N GLU A 389 32.15 -0.48 -7.20
CA GLU A 389 33.25 -1.04 -6.39
C GLU A 389 34.55 -0.21 -6.51
N ASP A 390 34.82 0.35 -7.69
CA ASP A 390 36.03 1.14 -7.96
C ASP A 390 35.90 2.62 -7.56
N SER A 391 34.68 3.17 -7.50
CA SER A 391 34.43 4.53 -7.04
C SER A 391 34.55 4.58 -5.51
N SER A 392 35.75 4.84 -4.99
CA SER A 392 36.08 4.80 -3.56
C SER A 392 35.40 5.86 -2.67
N SER A 393 34.40 6.63 -3.13
CA SER A 393 33.56 7.50 -2.27
C SER A 393 32.44 8.27 -3.00
N ASP A 394 32.46 8.41 -4.33
CA ASP A 394 31.62 9.42 -5.02
C ASP A 394 30.31 8.94 -5.65
N ILE A 395 30.00 7.64 -5.66
CA ILE A 395 28.62 7.16 -5.94
C ILE A 395 27.86 7.07 -4.60
N GLY A 396 27.91 8.15 -3.82
CA GLY A 396 27.17 8.32 -2.57
C GLY A 396 25.68 8.60 -2.75
N ASN A 397 25.12 8.34 -3.94
CA ASN A 397 23.71 8.55 -4.20
C ASN A 397 22.92 7.29 -3.82
N SER A 398 21.86 7.46 -3.03
CA SER A 398 20.95 6.39 -2.57
C SER A 398 20.43 5.46 -3.68
N VAL A 399 20.42 5.95 -4.93
CA VAL A 399 20.07 5.19 -6.14
C VAL A 399 21.08 4.07 -6.45
N GLY A 400 22.38 4.31 -6.24
CA GLY A 400 23.43 3.32 -6.52
C GLY A 400 23.35 2.11 -5.60
N TYR A 401 23.25 2.36 -4.29
CA TYR A 401 23.04 1.30 -3.28
C TYR A 401 21.75 0.52 -3.53
N SER A 402 20.65 1.20 -3.87
CA SER A 402 19.36 0.55 -4.15
C SER A 402 19.41 -0.39 -5.37
N LEU A 403 20.24 -0.11 -6.38
CA LEU A 403 20.36 -0.97 -7.57
C LEU A 403 21.20 -2.22 -7.28
N MET A 404 22.29 -2.11 -6.50
CA MET A 404 23.10 -3.29 -6.11
C MET A 404 22.30 -4.32 -5.32
N GLU A 405 21.43 -3.87 -4.41
CA GLU A 405 20.58 -4.74 -3.60
C GLU A 405 19.32 -5.22 -4.33
N SER A 406 19.10 -4.78 -5.57
CA SER A 406 17.89 -5.14 -6.31
C SER A 406 17.80 -6.64 -6.56
N ARG A 407 16.71 -7.26 -6.09
CA ARG A 407 16.44 -8.69 -6.31
C ARG A 407 16.31 -9.04 -7.79
N SER A 408 15.75 -8.16 -8.60
CA SER A 408 15.54 -8.42 -10.03
C SER A 408 16.87 -8.42 -10.80
N LEU A 409 17.80 -7.53 -10.43
CA LEU A 409 19.15 -7.51 -11.02
C LEU A 409 20.01 -8.67 -10.52
N ASN A 410 19.90 -9.03 -9.23
CA ASN A 410 20.56 -10.21 -8.69
C ASN A 410 20.08 -11.50 -9.35
N ARG A 411 18.77 -11.61 -9.63
CA ARG A 411 18.23 -12.72 -10.43
C ARG A 411 18.76 -12.68 -11.86
N LEU A 412 18.75 -11.52 -12.52
CA LEU A 412 19.27 -11.35 -13.88
C LEU A 412 20.74 -11.77 -14.00
N LYS A 413 21.57 -11.43 -13.00
CA LYS A 413 22.96 -11.87 -12.87
C LYS A 413 23.07 -13.39 -12.84
N MET A 414 22.24 -14.08 -12.05
CA MET A 414 22.26 -15.54 -11.97
C MET A 414 21.81 -16.18 -13.29
N ASP A 415 20.78 -15.64 -13.91
CA ASP A 415 20.21 -16.16 -15.15
C ASP A 415 21.13 -15.92 -16.36
N ASN A 416 21.99 -14.87 -16.33
CA ASN A 416 22.86 -14.45 -17.45
C ASN A 416 24.29 -14.14 -16.97
N ILE A 417 24.89 -15.08 -16.24
CA ILE A 417 26.15 -14.85 -15.51
C ILE A 417 27.34 -14.51 -16.43
N GLY A 418 27.39 -15.09 -17.64
CA GLY A 418 28.45 -14.80 -18.62
C GLY A 418 28.42 -13.34 -19.09
N SER A 419 27.23 -12.85 -19.43
CA SER A 419 27.00 -11.45 -19.82
C SER A 419 27.35 -10.49 -18.67
N PHE A 420 26.98 -10.84 -17.43
CA PHE A 420 27.37 -10.07 -16.25
C PHE A 420 28.89 -9.95 -16.09
N PHE A 421 29.65 -11.05 -16.15
CA PHE A 421 31.11 -11.00 -16.03
C PHE A 421 31.77 -10.20 -17.14
N LEU A 422 31.27 -10.33 -18.38
CA LEU A 422 31.76 -9.52 -19.50
C LEU A 422 31.58 -8.02 -19.22
N GLY A 423 30.46 -7.62 -18.63
CA GLY A 423 30.22 -6.24 -18.20
C GLY A 423 31.25 -5.72 -17.20
N THR A 424 31.62 -6.53 -16.22
CA THR A 424 32.66 -6.21 -15.24
C THR A 424 34.02 -6.00 -15.90
N GLU A 425 34.39 -6.86 -16.86
CA GLU A 425 35.65 -6.71 -17.61
C GLU A 425 35.64 -5.46 -18.50
N LEU A 426 34.52 -5.15 -19.16
CA LEU A 426 34.40 -3.94 -19.98
C LEU A 426 34.65 -2.64 -19.19
N TYR A 427 34.24 -2.58 -17.92
CA TYR A 427 34.55 -1.43 -17.07
C TYR A 427 36.03 -1.34 -16.71
N LYS A 428 36.69 -2.48 -16.45
CA LYS A 428 38.13 -2.52 -16.19
C LYS A 428 38.92 -2.06 -17.41
N ASP A 429 38.50 -2.48 -18.61
CA ASP A 429 39.09 -2.05 -19.88
C ASP A 429 38.92 -0.53 -20.07
N TYR A 430 37.70 -0.01 -19.86
CA TYR A 430 37.43 1.43 -19.86
C TYR A 430 38.39 2.20 -18.94
N LYS A 431 38.52 1.74 -17.69
CA LYS A 431 39.40 2.37 -16.69
C LYS A 431 40.87 2.32 -17.12
N ALA A 432 41.31 1.19 -17.67
CA ALA A 432 42.67 1.03 -18.16
C ALA A 432 42.98 2.00 -19.32
N VAL A 433 42.05 2.17 -20.25
CA VAL A 433 42.17 3.14 -21.36
C VAL A 433 42.20 4.57 -20.82
N ARG A 434 41.25 4.94 -19.95
CA ARG A 434 41.19 6.28 -19.36
C ARG A 434 42.46 6.66 -18.61
N LYS A 435 43.04 5.72 -17.84
CA LYS A 435 44.30 5.94 -17.13
C LYS A 435 45.47 6.20 -18.08
N ARG A 436 45.56 5.46 -19.20
CA ARG A 436 46.60 5.71 -20.22
C ARG A 436 46.47 7.10 -20.84
N CYS A 437 45.26 7.49 -21.23
CA CYS A 437 45.04 8.82 -21.80
C CYS A 437 45.34 9.96 -20.82
N GLN A 438 45.11 9.77 -19.51
CA GLN A 438 45.47 10.77 -18.50
C GLN A 438 47.00 10.92 -18.36
N VAL A 439 47.74 9.81 -18.34
CA VAL A 439 49.21 9.85 -18.29
C VAL A 439 49.78 10.52 -19.54
N GLU A 440 49.26 10.20 -20.72
CA GLU A 440 49.67 10.84 -21.98
C GLU A 440 49.39 12.35 -22.01
N LEU A 441 48.27 12.80 -21.43
CA LEU A 441 47.95 14.22 -21.31
C LEU A 441 48.89 14.94 -20.32
N GLU A 442 49.19 14.33 -19.17
CA GLU A 442 50.12 14.88 -18.17
C GLU A 442 51.53 15.01 -18.75
N ASP A 443 51.99 14.03 -19.53
CA ASP A 443 53.28 14.06 -20.23
C ASP A 443 53.31 15.15 -21.33
N CYS A 444 52.21 15.39 -22.04
CA CYS A 444 52.10 16.48 -23.02
C CYS A 444 52.05 17.88 -22.40
N HIS A 445 51.57 18.02 -21.16
CA HIS A 445 51.54 19.30 -20.44
C HIS A 445 52.84 19.59 -19.69
N ALA A 446 53.65 18.57 -19.43
CA ALA A 446 54.97 18.69 -18.78
C ALA A 446 56.12 18.96 -19.77
N ALA A 447 55.89 18.75 -21.08
CA ALA A 447 56.80 19.10 -22.18
C ALA A 447 56.48 20.48 -22.75
#